data_AF-A0A2N5KL41-F1
#
_entry.id   AF-A0A2N5KL41-F1
#
_cell.length_a   1.000
_cell.length_b   1.000
_cell.length_c   1.000
_cell.angle_alpha   90.00
_cell.angle_beta   90.00
_cell.angle_gamma   90.00
#
_symmetry.space_group_name_H-M   'P 1'
#
loop_
_entity.id
_entity.type
_entity.pdbx_description
1 polymer ?
#
loop_
_entity_poly.entity_id
_entity_poly.type
_entity_poly.pdbx_seq_one_letter_code
_entity_poly.pdbx_strand_id
1 'polypeptide(L)'
;MPRIPILHEDDPNTPEEARKVLEEIREKRGLVLNVYRALANHPALATHLVGFYATARSGGLTPAECELAYTSASVANSCFY
;
A
#
# COMPACT_ATOMS: atom_id res chain seq x y z
N MET A 1 1.55 6.02 15.16
CA MET A 1 2.53 6.51 14.16
C MET A 1 3.49 5.38 13.80
N PRO A 2 3.94 5.30 12.54
CA PRO A 2 4.91 4.31 12.10
C PRO A 2 6.27 4.57 12.77
N ARG A 3 7.06 3.50 12.96
CA ARG A 3 8.43 3.60 13.51
C ARG A 3 9.50 3.84 12.45
N ILE A 4 9.10 3.85 11.18
CA ILE A 4 9.94 4.12 10.01
C ILE A 4 9.51 5.43 9.37
N PRO A 5 10.39 6.11 8.61
CA PRO A 5 10.04 7.32 7.88
C PRO A 5 8.83 7.10 6.97
N ILE A 6 7.96 8.11 6.88
CA ILE A 6 6.90 8.14 5.86
C ILE A 6 7.41 9.01 4.74
N LEU A 7 7.73 8.39 3.61
CA LEU A 7 8.24 9.11 2.44
C LEU A 7 7.07 9.73 1.68
N HIS A 8 7.26 10.97 1.26
CA HIS A 8 6.24 11.73 0.57
C HIS A 8 6.68 11.98 -0.87
N GLU A 9 5.79 11.71 -1.80
CA GLU A 9 6.01 11.84 -3.24
C GLU A 9 6.30 13.28 -3.69
N ASP A 10 5.88 14.27 -2.90
CA ASP A 10 6.12 15.70 -3.10
C ASP A 10 7.31 16.25 -2.31
N ASP A 11 7.98 15.44 -1.50
CA ASP A 11 9.19 15.83 -0.76
C ASP A 11 10.43 15.71 -1.67
N PRO A 12 11.17 16.81 -1.94
CA PRO A 12 12.38 16.77 -2.75
C PRO A 12 13.52 15.92 -2.16
N ASN A 13 13.46 15.58 -0.86
CA ASN A 13 14.44 14.73 -0.20
C ASN A 13 14.10 13.23 -0.32
N THR A 14 12.92 12.88 -0.86
CA THR A 14 12.57 11.49 -1.11
C THR A 14 13.47 10.91 -2.21
N PRO A 15 14.11 9.75 -1.98
CA PRO A 15 14.95 9.11 -2.99
C PRO A 15 14.18 8.87 -4.30
N GLU A 16 14.86 9.06 -5.43
CA GLU A 16 14.23 9.00 -6.77
C GLU A 16 13.44 7.71 -7.00
N GLU A 17 13.99 6.55 -6.63
CA GLU A 17 13.34 5.26 -6.81
C GLU A 17 12.09 5.09 -5.93
N ALA A 18 12.09 5.67 -4.72
CA ALA A 18 10.92 5.69 -3.85
C ALA A 18 9.83 6.61 -4.44
N ARG A 19 10.21 7.77 -4.97
CA ARG A 19 9.29 8.71 -5.61
C ARG A 19 8.61 8.08 -6.82
N LYS A 20 9.37 7.44 -7.72
CA LYS A 20 8.83 6.74 -8.90
C LYS A 20 7.77 5.70 -8.51
N VAL A 21 8.05 4.86 -7.51
CA VAL A 21 7.07 3.86 -7.05
C VAL A 21 5.82 4.51 -6.48
N LEU A 22 5.94 5.61 -5.71
CA LEU A 22 4.77 6.31 -5.17
C LEU A 22 3.94 7.00 -6.28
N GLU A 23 4.58 7.53 -7.31
CA GLU A 23 3.93 8.07 -8.51
C GLU A 23 3.18 6.98 -9.28
N GLU A 24 3.79 5.82 -9.54
CA GLU A 24 3.12 4.69 -10.18
C GLU A 24 1.89 4.21 -9.38
N ILE A 25 1.99 4.20 -8.05
CA ILE A 25 0.87 3.85 -7.16
C ILE A 25 -0.24 4.89 -7.29
N ARG A 26 0.11 6.18 -7.30
CA ARG A 26 -0.85 7.27 -7.50
C ARG A 26 -1.59 7.10 -8.84
N GLU A 27 -0.87 6.84 -9.92
CA GLU A 27 -1.47 6.65 -11.25
C GLU A 27 -2.44 5.46 -11.28
N LYS A 28 -2.10 4.34 -10.63
CA LYS A 28 -2.92 3.13 -10.62
C LYS A 28 -4.12 3.19 -9.65
N ARG A 29 -4.01 3.94 -8.55
CA ARG A 29 -5.01 3.92 -7.44
C ARG A 29 -5.70 5.26 -7.21
N GLY A 30 -5.25 6.34 -7.81
CA GLY A 30 -5.74 7.72 -7.62
C GLY A 30 -5.28 8.38 -6.30
N LEU A 31 -4.76 7.60 -5.35
CA LEU A 31 -4.33 8.10 -4.04
C LEU A 31 -3.17 7.27 -3.47
N VAL A 32 -2.31 7.92 -2.69
CA VAL A 32 -1.14 7.30 -2.05
C VAL A 32 -1.40 7.19 -0.55
N LEU A 33 -1.80 6.00 -0.11
CA LEU A 33 -2.00 5.68 1.30
C LEU A 33 -0.68 5.63 2.07
N ASN A 34 -0.72 5.85 3.39
CA ASN A 34 0.47 5.82 4.25
C ASN A 34 1.16 4.45 4.27
N VAL A 35 0.44 3.36 4.01
CA VAL A 35 1.06 2.03 3.86
C VAL A 35 2.05 2.01 2.69
N TYR A 36 1.73 2.65 1.57
CA TYR A 36 2.63 2.73 0.41
C TYR A 36 3.81 3.66 0.68
N ARG A 37 3.57 4.80 1.34
CA ARG A 37 4.62 5.73 1.77
C ARG A 37 5.61 5.10 2.74
N ALA A 38 5.12 4.27 3.66
CA ALA A 38 5.96 3.50 4.58
C ALA A 38 6.77 2.44 3.82
N LEU A 39 6.15 1.73 2.88
CA LEU A 39 6.83 0.69 2.09
C LEU A 39 7.83 1.25 1.09
N ALA A 40 7.71 2.51 0.67
CA ALA A 40 8.65 3.15 -0.24
C ALA A 40 10.07 3.29 0.33
N ASN A 41 10.27 3.08 1.64
CA ASN A 41 11.61 2.84 2.20
C ASN A 41 12.30 1.60 1.60
N HIS A 42 11.53 0.68 1.02
CA HIS A 42 11.97 -0.51 0.29
C HIS A 42 11.23 -0.62 -1.06
N PRO A 43 11.60 0.19 -2.07
CA PRO A 43 10.82 0.35 -3.31
C PRO A 43 10.47 -0.96 -4.03
N ALA A 44 11.41 -1.92 -4.09
CA ALA A 44 11.17 -3.22 -4.69
C ALA A 44 10.01 -3.99 -4.01
N LEU A 45 9.92 -3.94 -2.66
CA LEU A 45 8.84 -4.58 -1.92
C LEU A 45 7.50 -3.88 -2.14
N ALA A 46 7.50 -2.54 -2.20
CA ALA A 46 6.30 -1.76 -2.43
C ALA A 46 5.61 -2.13 -3.76
N THR A 47 6.39 -2.25 -4.84
CA THR A 47 5.86 -2.67 -6.16
C THR A 47 5.22 -4.06 -6.10
N HIS A 48 5.87 -5.04 -5.44
CA HIS A 48 5.32 -6.39 -5.33
C HIS A 48 4.02 -6.43 -4.50
N LEU A 49 3.93 -5.66 -3.41
CA LEU A 49 2.74 -5.67 -2.57
C LEU A 49 1.49 -5.13 -3.29
N VAL A 50 1.66 -4.09 -4.12
CA VAL A 50 0.56 -3.52 -4.92
C VAL A 50 -0.02 -4.55 -5.87
N GLY A 51 0.84 -5.32 -6.53
CA GLY A 51 0.45 -6.43 -7.40
C GLY A 51 -0.25 -7.54 -6.62
N PHE A 52 0.33 -7.96 -5.49
CA PHE A 52 -0.25 -8.97 -4.61
C PHE A 52 -1.67 -8.58 -4.16
N TYR A 53 -1.90 -7.34 -3.73
CA TYR A 53 -3.22 -6.89 -3.28
C TYR A 53 -4.28 -6.97 -4.39
N ALA A 54 -3.92 -6.64 -5.64
CA ALA A 54 -4.82 -6.76 -6.78
C ALA A 54 -5.15 -8.23 -7.08
N THR A 55 -4.13 -9.09 -7.14
CA THR A 55 -4.29 -10.52 -7.44
C THR A 55 -5.06 -11.26 -6.35
N ALA A 56 -4.82 -10.94 -5.07
CA ALA A 56 -5.54 -11.55 -3.95
C ALA A 56 -7.06 -11.32 -4.00
N ARG A 57 -7.52 -10.31 -4.73
CA ARG A 57 -8.93 -9.90 -4.83
C ARG A 57 -9.57 -10.22 -6.18
N SER A 58 -8.87 -10.87 -7.11
CA SER A 58 -9.38 -11.20 -8.44
C SER A 58 -10.11 -12.54 -8.53
N GLY A 59 -10.43 -13.16 -7.39
CA GLY A 59 -11.07 -14.48 -7.30
C GLY A 59 -12.60 -14.45 -7.39
N GLY A 60 -13.23 -15.52 -6.92
CA GLY A 60 -14.70 -15.68 -6.96
C GLY A 60 -15.49 -14.88 -5.91
N LEU A 61 -14.81 -14.09 -5.09
CA LEU A 61 -15.45 -13.26 -4.07
C LEU A 61 -15.85 -11.90 -4.67
N THR A 62 -17.00 -11.40 -4.26
CA THR A 62 -17.42 -10.03 -4.54
C THR A 62 -16.49 -9.03 -3.83
N PRO A 63 -16.44 -7.76 -4.27
CA PRO A 63 -15.66 -6.73 -3.58
C PRO A 63 -16.01 -6.59 -2.09
N ALA A 64 -17.29 -6.71 -1.73
CA ALA A 64 -17.74 -6.64 -0.34
C ALA A 64 -17.25 -7.83 0.49
N GLU A 65 -17.26 -9.05 -0.06
CA GLU A 65 -16.74 -10.23 0.62
C GLU A 65 -15.21 -10.17 0.80
N CYS A 66 -14.49 -9.65 -0.18
CA CYS A 66 -13.05 -9.39 -0.04
C CYS A 66 -12.76 -8.38 1.09
N GLU A 67 -13.56 -7.31 1.22
CA GLU A 67 -13.41 -6.36 2.34
C GLU A 67 -13.82 -6.96 3.68
N LEU A 68 -14.87 -7.79 3.72
CA LEU A 68 -15.28 -8.50 4.92
C LEU A 68 -14.16 -9.39 5.45
N ALA A 69 -13.53 -10.18 4.57
CA ALA A 69 -12.40 -11.03 4.93
C ALA A 69 -11.20 -10.20 5.41
N TYR A 70 -10.82 -9.15 4.68
CA TYR A 70 -9.69 -8.28 5.03
C TYR A 70 -9.91 -7.57 6.37
N THR A 71 -11.08 -6.97 6.58
CA THR A 71 -11.41 -6.24 7.82
C THR A 71 -11.51 -7.18 9.01
N SER A 72 -12.11 -8.36 8.83
CA SER A 72 -12.17 -9.37 9.90
C SER A 72 -10.77 -9.82 10.33
N ALA A 73 -9.86 -10.02 9.36
CA ALA A 73 -8.46 -10.33 9.65
C ALA A 73 -7.75 -9.19 10.38
N SER A 74 -8.00 -7.94 10.00
CA SER A 74 -7.43 -6.77 10.69
C SER A 74 -7.90 -6.67 12.14
N VAL A 75 -9.20 -6.89 12.40
CA VAL A 75 -9.75 -6.90 13.76
C VAL A 75 -9.16 -8.04 14.58
N ALA A 76 -9.12 -9.26 14.04
CA ALA A 76 -8.54 -10.42 14.72
C ALA A 76 -7.05 -10.21 15.08
N ASN A 77 -6.32 -9.44 14.27
CA ASN A 77 -4.91 -9.11 14.49
C ASN A 77 -4.69 -7.79 15.25
N SER A 78 -5.74 -7.10 15.71
CA SER A 78 -5.62 -5.76 16.33
C SER A 78 -4.84 -4.76 15.46
N CYS A 79 -4.98 -4.87 14.13
CA CYS A 79 -4.34 -3.97 13.17
C CYS A 79 -5.18 -2.69 13.03
N PHE A 80 -4.70 -1.59 13.62
CA PHE A 80 -5.46 -0.34 13.76
C PHE A 80 -5.55 0.53 12.49
N TYR A 81 -4.57 0.43 11.59
CA TYR A 81 -4.50 1.28 10.40
C TYR A 81 -5.72 1.10 9.49
#